data_AF-A0A1F7GWF6-F1
#
_entry.id   AF-A0A1F7GWF6-F1
#
_cell.length_a   1.000
_cell.length_b   1.000
_cell.length_c   1.000
_cell.angle_alpha   90.00
_cell.angle_beta   90.00
_cell.angle_gamma   90.00
#
_symmetry.space_group_name_H-M   'P 1'
#
loop_
_entity.id
_entity.type
_entity.pdbx_description
1 polymer ?
#
loop_
_entity_poly.entity_id
_entity_poly.type
_entity_poly.pdbx_seq_one_letter_code
_entity_poly.pdbx_strand_id
1 'polypeptide(L)'
;MKQKVLVFILVLVLLGIIDSGYLTYEHYAKTVPPCSTSIFIDCGKVLRSKYAVMFGIPLAVIGVIHYGLLTIFTLFAWVSHSRPAKGGVNSSGNLFNWIPDQVRNDKLWKYFVVIQSTVGAFASVYFMYLQLGVIGSICLYCTFSAIISFIIFGLAMIFLRKEKKELALVLFAIFYQKILKNIFFLIDAEIIHESMLSTGEILGNIFPVKYSISRLTKYKDSSLKQKISSINFETPVGLAAGFDYEAKLPLITPALGFGLQTIGTITNMPYEGNPKPRLGRLPKSKSLMVNKGFKNEGALQIVKRLEGLRFDIPIGISIGRTNSPKLPTLKQSIEDIVECFIKLQTSNLKHSYYELNISCPNIIHGSDITFYPPKNLKTLLAEVEKLRINKPVFVKMPIEKSDRETFNMLDVISKYKIAGVIIGNLQKNRKDPELVQEEVKKFKVGNFSGKPTFNRSNELIKLAYKKFGKKLVIVGCGGIFNADDAYTKIKLGASLLQLITGLVYQGPQLITQINYGLIDRLKEDGFKNIKDAVGIEV
;
A
#
# COMPACT_ATOMS: atom_id res chain seq x y z
N MET A 1 -20.04 10.28 17.25
CA MET A 1 -20.03 8.93 17.89
C MET A 1 -18.71 8.61 18.58
N LYS A 2 -17.54 8.64 17.91
CA LYS A 2 -16.25 8.29 18.54
C LYS A 2 -15.88 9.11 19.78
N GLN A 3 -16.16 10.42 19.81
CA GLN A 3 -15.89 11.26 21.00
C GLN A 3 -16.66 10.82 22.24
N LYS A 4 -17.97 10.53 22.09
CA LYS A 4 -18.80 10.06 23.21
C LYS A 4 -18.25 8.74 23.79
N VAL A 5 -17.71 7.87 22.93
CA VAL A 5 -17.08 6.62 23.35
C VAL A 5 -15.78 6.88 24.11
N LEU A 6 -14.92 7.80 23.65
CA LEU A 6 -13.70 8.15 24.39
C LEU A 6 -14.03 8.74 25.76
N VAL A 7 -15.05 9.58 25.86
CA VAL A 7 -15.54 10.10 27.16
C VAL A 7 -16.05 8.96 28.04
N PHE A 8 -16.80 8.01 27.50
CA PHE A 8 -17.26 6.85 28.26
C PHE A 8 -16.10 5.95 28.72
N ILE A 9 -15.08 5.75 27.88
CA ILE A 9 -13.84 5.07 28.28
C ILE A 9 -13.17 5.81 29.45
N LEU A 10 -13.10 7.15 29.43
CA LEU A 10 -12.54 7.92 30.55
C LEU A 10 -13.29 7.68 31.87
N VAL A 11 -14.62 7.58 31.83
CA VAL A 11 -15.44 7.26 33.02
C VAL A 11 -15.08 5.87 33.56
N LEU A 12 -15.01 4.86 32.69
CA LEU A 12 -14.65 3.49 33.08
C LEU A 12 -13.23 3.40 33.65
N VAL A 13 -12.30 4.13 33.04
CA VAL A 13 -10.91 4.19 33.51
C VAL A 13 -10.83 4.84 34.89
N LEU A 14 -11.61 5.90 35.17
CA LEU A 14 -11.69 6.51 36.50
C LEU A 14 -12.19 5.52 37.56
N LEU A 15 -13.23 4.74 37.23
CA LEU A 15 -13.71 3.67 38.12
C LEU A 15 -12.61 2.63 38.38
N GLY A 16 -11.84 2.26 37.36
CA GLY A 16 -10.69 1.37 37.49
C GLY A 16 -9.58 1.94 38.39
N ILE A 17 -9.29 3.24 38.31
CA ILE A 17 -8.33 3.93 39.21
C ILE A 17 -8.83 3.89 40.65
N ILE A 18 -10.12 4.18 40.88
CA ILE A 18 -10.71 4.16 42.23
C ILE A 18 -10.61 2.75 42.83
N ASP A 19 -11.00 1.73 42.06
CA ASP A 19 -10.94 0.31 42.48
C ASP A 19 -9.51 -0.15 42.79
N SER A 20 -8.58 0.05 41.86
CA SER A 20 -7.18 -0.35 42.04
C SER A 20 -6.44 0.48 43.09
N GLY A 21 -6.79 1.76 43.24
CA GLY A 21 -6.29 2.63 44.29
C GLY A 21 -6.76 2.19 45.68
N TYR A 22 -8.03 1.81 45.81
CA TYR A 22 -8.57 1.24 47.05
C TYR A 22 -7.84 -0.06 47.43
N LEU A 23 -7.65 -1.00 46.49
CA LEU A 23 -6.89 -2.23 46.76
C LEU A 23 -5.42 -1.97 47.09
N THR A 24 -4.84 -0.92 46.50
CA THR A 24 -3.47 -0.50 46.82
C THR A 24 -3.38 0.00 48.25
N TYR A 25 -4.32 0.83 48.69
CA TYR A 25 -4.41 1.30 50.07
C TYR A 25 -4.54 0.12 51.04
N GLU A 26 -5.49 -0.78 50.81
CA GLU A 26 -5.73 -1.97 51.64
C GLU A 26 -4.48 -2.87 51.76
N HIS A 27 -3.76 -3.05 50.65
CA HIS A 27 -2.51 -3.82 50.63
C HIS A 27 -1.46 -3.24 51.58
N TYR A 28 -1.22 -1.92 51.52
CA TYR A 28 -0.22 -1.26 52.37
C TYR A 28 -0.71 -1.05 53.82
N ALA A 29 -2.02 -0.89 54.02
CA ALA A 29 -2.65 -0.85 55.34
C ALA A 29 -2.72 -2.24 56.01
N LYS A 30 -2.41 -3.32 55.27
CA LYS A 30 -2.48 -4.73 55.71
C LYS A 30 -3.89 -5.16 56.15
N THR A 31 -4.91 -4.47 55.67
CA THR A 31 -6.33 -4.75 55.92
C THR A 31 -6.90 -5.69 54.87
N VAL A 32 -8.07 -6.28 55.14
CA VAL A 32 -8.78 -7.14 54.18
C VAL A 32 -10.00 -6.36 53.69
N PRO A 33 -10.18 -6.20 52.36
CA PRO A 33 -11.37 -5.56 51.85
C PRO A 33 -12.65 -6.29 52.27
N PRO A 34 -13.78 -5.57 52.47
CA PRO A 34 -15.03 -6.15 52.94
C PRO A 34 -15.72 -6.95 51.83
N CYS A 35 -15.23 -8.16 51.56
CA CYS A 35 -15.81 -9.06 50.55
C CYS A 35 -15.53 -10.56 50.78
N SER A 36 -15.10 -10.96 51.97
CA SER A 36 -14.98 -12.38 52.35
C SER A 36 -16.34 -12.90 52.83
N THR A 37 -17.22 -13.23 51.89
CA THR A 37 -18.62 -13.62 52.17
C THR A 37 -18.88 -15.12 52.04
N SER A 38 -17.98 -15.89 51.40
CA SER A 38 -18.10 -17.35 51.28
C SER A 38 -16.75 -18.03 51.00
N ILE A 39 -16.71 -19.36 51.03
CA ILE A 39 -15.49 -20.14 50.72
C ILE A 39 -14.96 -19.90 49.29
N PHE A 40 -15.84 -19.50 48.36
CA PHE A 40 -15.53 -19.22 46.96
C PHE A 40 -15.36 -17.72 46.67
N ILE A 41 -15.82 -16.83 47.56
CA ILE A 41 -15.69 -15.37 47.44
C ILE A 41 -14.92 -14.86 48.66
N ASP A 42 -13.60 -14.79 48.50
CA ASP A 42 -12.66 -14.37 49.53
C ASP A 42 -11.54 -13.52 48.93
N CYS A 43 -11.70 -12.21 49.05
CA CYS A 43 -10.72 -11.24 48.59
C CYS A 43 -9.41 -11.31 49.36
N GLY A 44 -9.45 -11.63 50.66
CA GLY A 44 -8.26 -11.78 51.49
C GLY A 44 -7.36 -12.91 50.99
N LYS A 45 -7.97 -14.07 50.67
CA LYS A 45 -7.26 -15.22 50.11
C LYS A 45 -6.60 -14.90 48.76
N VAL A 46 -7.27 -14.12 47.91
CA VAL A 46 -6.69 -13.69 46.61
C VAL A 46 -5.57 -12.66 46.80
N LEU A 47 -5.81 -11.60 47.57
CA LEU A 47 -4.90 -10.46 47.72
C LEU A 47 -3.66 -10.75 48.58
N ARG A 48 -3.70 -11.79 49.42
CA ARG A 48 -2.54 -12.28 50.17
C ARG A 48 -1.84 -13.46 49.50
N SER A 49 -2.35 -13.93 48.36
CA SER A 49 -1.70 -15.00 47.61
C SER A 49 -0.35 -14.55 47.09
N LYS A 50 0.55 -15.51 46.83
CA LYS A 50 1.85 -15.24 46.18
C LYS A 50 1.73 -14.57 44.80
N TYR A 51 0.54 -14.60 44.19
CA TYR A 51 0.25 -14.02 42.88
C TYR A 51 -0.21 -12.55 42.95
N ALA A 52 -0.47 -12.03 44.15
CA ALA A 52 -0.88 -10.63 44.35
C ALA A 52 0.30 -9.64 44.22
N VAL A 53 1.53 -10.14 44.08
CA VAL A 53 2.74 -9.36 43.83
C VAL A 53 3.43 -9.93 42.60
N MET A 54 3.77 -9.08 41.64
CA MET A 54 4.45 -9.46 40.41
C MET A 54 5.71 -8.59 40.24
N PHE A 55 6.87 -9.23 40.08
CA PHE A 55 8.17 -8.55 40.03
C PHE A 55 8.44 -7.59 41.22
N GLY A 56 7.95 -7.96 42.41
CA GLY A 56 8.07 -7.12 43.61
C GLY A 56 7.08 -5.95 43.70
N ILE A 57 6.19 -5.80 42.71
CA ILE A 57 5.19 -4.73 42.68
C ILE A 57 3.80 -5.34 42.99
N PRO A 58 3.04 -4.78 43.96
CA PRO A 58 1.68 -5.22 44.21
C PRO A 58 0.81 -5.07 42.96
N LEU A 59 -0.01 -6.08 42.67
CA LEU A 59 -0.84 -6.09 41.46
C LEU A 59 -1.83 -4.92 41.41
N ALA A 60 -2.32 -4.49 42.58
CA ALA A 60 -3.16 -3.29 42.70
C ALA A 60 -2.45 -2.02 42.19
N VAL A 61 -1.15 -1.87 42.48
CA VAL A 61 -0.32 -0.75 41.97
C VAL A 61 -0.16 -0.83 40.46
N ILE A 62 0.06 -2.03 39.91
CA ILE A 62 0.09 -2.26 38.46
C ILE A 62 -1.25 -1.84 37.83
N GLY A 63 -2.37 -2.14 38.50
CA GLY A 63 -3.71 -1.68 38.10
C GLY A 63 -3.82 -0.16 38.04
N VAL A 64 -3.36 0.56 39.07
CA VAL A 64 -3.34 2.04 39.09
C VAL A 64 -2.51 2.58 37.93
N ILE A 65 -1.33 2.02 37.67
CA ILE A 65 -0.47 2.41 36.54
C ILE A 65 -1.19 2.16 35.20
N HIS A 66 -1.81 0.98 35.04
CA HIS A 66 -2.53 0.61 33.82
C HIS A 66 -3.65 1.60 33.48
N TYR A 67 -4.52 1.91 34.45
CA TYR A 67 -5.60 2.86 34.25
C TYR A 67 -5.11 4.31 34.18
N GLY A 68 -4.03 4.66 34.87
CA GLY A 68 -3.35 5.96 34.71
C GLY A 68 -2.88 6.19 33.28
N LEU A 69 -2.20 5.20 32.68
CA LEU A 69 -1.78 5.25 31.28
C LEU A 69 -2.98 5.33 30.33
N LEU A 70 -4.03 4.54 30.54
CA LEU A 70 -5.27 4.63 29.75
C LEU A 70 -5.91 6.01 29.84
N THR A 71 -5.88 6.65 31.01
CA THR A 71 -6.39 8.02 31.20
C THR A 71 -5.64 8.99 30.30
N ILE A 72 -4.30 8.98 30.40
CA ILE A 72 -3.43 9.83 29.59
C ILE A 72 -3.72 9.62 28.10
N PHE A 73 -3.66 8.37 27.63
CA PHE A 73 -3.85 8.06 26.22
C PHE A 73 -5.24 8.44 25.71
N THR A 74 -6.28 8.21 26.51
CA THR A 74 -7.66 8.52 26.12
C THR A 74 -7.92 10.03 26.12
N LEU A 75 -7.38 10.78 27.10
CA LEU A 75 -7.46 12.23 27.14
C LEU A 75 -6.77 12.86 25.92
N PHE A 76 -5.53 12.45 25.63
CA PHE A 76 -4.84 12.97 24.45
C PHE A 76 -5.53 12.57 23.14
N ALA A 77 -6.09 11.36 23.04
CA ALA A 77 -6.89 10.93 21.89
C ALA A 77 -8.19 11.73 21.71
N TRP A 78 -8.76 12.24 22.81
CA TRP A 78 -9.95 13.09 22.81
C TRP A 78 -9.62 14.54 22.45
N VAL A 79 -8.55 15.10 23.01
CA VAL A 79 -8.08 16.47 22.74
C VAL A 79 -7.57 16.60 21.30
N SER A 80 -6.78 15.63 20.81
CA SER A 80 -6.22 15.67 19.45
C SER A 80 -7.30 15.72 18.36
N HIS A 81 -8.48 15.18 18.64
CA HIS A 81 -9.60 15.21 17.71
C HIS A 81 -10.33 16.57 17.65
N SER A 82 -10.13 17.43 18.65
CA SER A 82 -10.84 18.71 18.81
C SER A 82 -10.06 19.89 18.21
N ARG A 83 -8.84 19.68 17.72
CA ARG A 83 -8.06 20.70 17.02
C ARG A 83 -8.15 20.43 15.50
N PRO A 84 -8.52 21.42 14.66
CA PRO A 84 -8.35 21.28 13.23
C PRO A 84 -6.87 21.09 12.93
N ALA A 85 -6.55 20.16 12.03
CA ALA A 85 -5.21 19.93 11.52
C ALA A 85 -4.73 21.21 10.83
N LYS A 86 -4.09 22.12 11.57
CA LYS A 86 -3.35 23.22 10.96
C LYS A 86 -2.08 22.62 10.35
N GLY A 87 -1.87 22.97 9.08
CA GLY A 87 -0.82 22.43 8.22
C GLY A 87 0.57 22.43 8.87
N GLY A 88 1.37 21.48 8.38
CA GLY A 88 2.76 21.19 8.68
C GLY A 88 3.50 22.16 9.61
N VAL A 89 3.84 21.66 10.80
CA VAL A 89 5.01 22.15 11.53
C VAL A 89 5.97 20.97 11.69
N ASN A 90 7.15 21.14 11.10
CA ASN A 90 8.36 20.41 11.46
C ASN A 90 8.65 20.70 12.94
N SER A 91 8.16 19.87 13.85
CA SER A 91 8.63 19.87 15.23
C SER A 91 9.95 19.08 15.29
N SER A 92 11.05 19.76 15.01
CA SER A 92 12.39 19.33 15.38
C SER A 92 12.46 19.17 16.91
N GLY A 93 12.30 17.94 17.39
CA GLY A 93 12.31 17.64 18.84
C GLY A 93 11.33 16.55 19.30
N ASN A 94 10.73 15.76 18.40
CA ASN A 94 9.74 14.76 18.82
C ASN A 94 10.38 13.45 19.31
N LEU A 95 10.01 13.03 20.53
CA LEU A 95 10.40 11.77 21.19
C LEU A 95 10.12 10.50 20.33
N PHE A 96 9.28 10.63 19.30
CA PHE A 96 8.76 9.56 18.46
C PHE A 96 9.24 9.61 17.00
N ASN A 97 10.41 10.17 16.71
CA ASN A 97 10.94 10.27 15.33
C ASN A 97 11.14 8.92 14.61
N TRP A 98 11.14 7.80 15.34
CA TRP A 98 11.17 6.44 14.77
C TRP A 98 9.79 5.96 14.25
N ILE A 99 8.70 6.65 14.62
CA ILE A 99 7.35 6.38 14.15
C ILE A 99 7.13 7.10 12.80
N PRO A 100 6.68 6.41 11.74
CA PRO A 100 6.43 7.03 10.43
C PRO A 100 5.49 8.24 10.53
N ASP A 101 5.78 9.32 9.80
CA ASP A 101 5.04 10.59 9.82
C ASP A 101 3.52 10.43 9.65
N GLN A 102 3.12 9.42 8.87
CA GLN A 102 1.73 8.99 8.62
C GLN A 102 0.96 8.61 9.90
N VAL A 103 1.69 8.26 10.96
CA VAL A 103 1.18 7.75 12.24
C VAL A 103 1.30 8.81 13.35
N ARG A 104 2.15 9.82 13.17
CA ARG A 104 2.63 10.71 14.23
C ARG A 104 1.62 11.79 14.67
N ASN A 105 0.45 11.86 14.02
CA ASN A 105 -0.63 12.82 14.32
C ASN A 105 -1.69 12.23 15.29
N ASP A 106 -2.91 12.81 15.29
CA ASP A 106 -4.09 12.58 16.14
C ASP A 106 -4.50 11.11 16.37
N LYS A 107 -3.94 10.18 15.58
CA LYS A 107 -4.18 8.74 15.63
C LYS A 107 -3.27 8.01 16.62
N LEU A 108 -2.07 8.54 16.90
CA LEU A 108 -1.09 7.88 17.77
C LEU A 108 -1.68 7.53 19.13
N TRP A 109 -2.36 8.49 19.75
CA TRP A 109 -2.99 8.29 21.05
C TRP A 109 -4.11 7.25 21.00
N LYS A 110 -4.88 7.20 19.91
CA LYS A 110 -5.89 6.16 19.69
C LYS A 110 -5.25 4.78 19.52
N TYR A 111 -4.06 4.69 18.94
CA TYR A 111 -3.32 3.44 18.87
C TYR A 111 -2.88 2.98 20.26
N PHE A 112 -2.38 3.89 21.10
CA PHE A 112 -2.04 3.56 22.48
C PHE A 112 -3.27 3.12 23.29
N VAL A 113 -4.45 3.72 23.09
CA VAL A 113 -5.70 3.23 23.68
C VAL A 113 -5.99 1.79 23.23
N VAL A 114 -5.87 1.47 21.94
CA VAL A 114 -6.07 0.11 21.42
C VAL A 114 -5.06 -0.87 22.02
N ILE A 115 -3.77 -0.52 22.06
CA ILE A 115 -2.71 -1.37 22.62
C ILE A 115 -2.96 -1.61 24.10
N GLN A 116 -3.12 -0.54 24.87
CA GLN A 116 -3.23 -0.61 26.32
C GLN A 116 -4.51 -1.35 26.74
N SER A 117 -5.65 -1.10 26.08
CA SER A 117 -6.88 -1.86 26.35
C SER A 117 -6.75 -3.35 26.01
N THR A 118 -5.99 -3.70 24.96
CA THR A 118 -5.69 -5.09 24.62
C THR A 118 -4.84 -5.75 25.71
N VAL A 119 -3.78 -5.07 26.18
CA VAL A 119 -2.95 -5.54 27.30
C VAL A 119 -3.79 -5.77 28.56
N GLY A 120 -4.66 -4.82 28.90
CA GLY A 120 -5.57 -4.92 30.05
C GLY A 120 -6.51 -6.13 29.96
N ALA A 121 -7.07 -6.41 28.78
CA ALA A 121 -7.93 -7.57 28.57
C ALA A 121 -7.17 -8.91 28.73
N PHE A 122 -5.99 -9.06 28.12
CA PHE A 122 -5.18 -10.28 28.28
C PHE A 122 -4.71 -10.48 29.72
N ALA A 123 -4.29 -9.40 30.40
CA ALA A 123 -3.95 -9.45 31.81
C ALA A 123 -5.17 -9.88 32.66
N SER A 124 -6.35 -9.35 32.36
CA SER A 124 -7.60 -9.72 33.04
C SER A 124 -7.95 -11.19 32.86
N VAL A 125 -7.80 -11.76 31.65
CA VAL A 125 -7.95 -13.22 31.42
C VAL A 125 -7.02 -14.01 32.34
N TYR A 126 -5.74 -13.63 32.36
CA TYR A 126 -4.73 -14.33 33.15
C TYR A 126 -5.01 -14.27 34.66
N PHE A 127 -5.36 -13.11 35.19
CA PHE A 127 -5.68 -12.97 36.62
C PHE A 127 -6.99 -13.65 37.01
N MET A 128 -7.98 -13.68 36.11
CA MET A 128 -9.19 -14.48 36.34
C MET A 128 -8.89 -15.97 36.33
N TYR A 129 -7.99 -16.45 35.45
CA TYR A 129 -7.51 -17.83 35.49
C TYR A 129 -6.81 -18.16 36.82
N LEU A 130 -5.96 -17.27 37.35
CA LEU A 130 -5.31 -17.50 38.64
C LEU A 130 -6.33 -17.56 39.79
N GLN A 131 -7.32 -16.67 39.83
CA GLN A 131 -8.36 -16.68 40.86
C GLN A 131 -9.18 -17.98 40.83
N LEU A 132 -9.70 -18.36 39.66
CA LEU A 132 -10.61 -19.50 39.53
C LEU A 132 -9.88 -20.84 39.49
N GLY A 133 -8.79 -20.93 38.74
CA GLY A 133 -8.10 -22.20 38.45
C GLY A 133 -6.98 -22.56 39.42
N VAL A 134 -6.36 -21.57 40.07
CA VAL A 134 -5.18 -21.81 40.93
C VAL A 134 -5.48 -21.54 42.41
N ILE A 135 -6.07 -20.38 42.73
CA ILE A 135 -6.37 -19.99 44.11
C ILE A 135 -7.68 -20.65 44.59
N GLY A 136 -8.62 -20.89 43.67
CA GLY A 136 -9.93 -21.45 43.95
C GLY A 136 -10.85 -20.50 44.71
N SER A 137 -10.64 -19.19 44.60
CA SER A 137 -11.46 -18.15 45.23
C SER A 137 -11.45 -16.87 44.40
N ILE A 138 -12.53 -16.09 44.49
CA ILE A 138 -12.77 -14.87 43.71
C ILE A 138 -12.67 -13.64 44.61
N CYS A 139 -11.98 -12.60 44.14
CA CYS A 139 -12.01 -11.27 44.72
C CYS A 139 -12.97 -10.38 43.91
N LEU A 140 -14.01 -9.84 44.56
CA LEU A 140 -15.02 -9.01 43.88
C LEU A 140 -14.42 -7.76 43.21
N TYR A 141 -13.46 -7.10 43.86
CA TYR A 141 -12.77 -5.92 43.32
C TYR A 141 -11.90 -6.30 42.11
N CYS A 142 -11.09 -7.37 42.20
CA CYS A 142 -10.30 -7.84 41.07
C CYS A 142 -11.18 -8.25 39.87
N THR A 143 -12.32 -8.89 40.14
CA THR A 143 -13.31 -9.22 39.11
C THR A 143 -13.97 -7.98 38.51
N PHE A 144 -14.28 -6.97 39.33
CA PHE A 144 -14.80 -5.69 38.85
C PHE A 144 -13.80 -4.98 37.92
N SER A 145 -12.52 -4.92 38.31
CA SER A 145 -11.44 -4.43 37.47
C SER A 145 -11.31 -5.20 36.15
N ALA A 146 -11.41 -6.53 36.19
CA ALA A 146 -11.40 -7.36 34.99
C ALA A 146 -12.58 -7.01 34.06
N ILE A 147 -13.79 -6.86 34.61
CA ILE A 147 -14.99 -6.46 33.86
C ILE A 147 -14.78 -5.09 33.19
N ILE A 148 -14.29 -4.09 33.94
CA ILE A 148 -13.98 -2.75 33.40
C ILE A 148 -13.00 -2.86 32.22
N SER A 149 -11.89 -3.59 32.41
CA SER A 149 -10.87 -3.79 31.38
C SER A 149 -11.44 -4.44 30.11
N PHE A 150 -12.31 -5.44 30.25
CA PHE A 150 -13.00 -6.07 29.13
C PHE A 150 -14.00 -5.16 28.43
N ILE A 151 -14.74 -4.34 29.16
CA ILE A 151 -15.66 -3.36 28.58
C ILE A 151 -14.86 -2.33 27.78
N ILE A 152 -13.78 -1.78 28.34
CA ILE A 152 -12.90 -0.82 27.65
C ILE A 152 -12.33 -1.45 26.38
N PHE A 153 -11.84 -2.69 26.45
CA PHE A 153 -11.36 -3.43 25.29
C PHE A 153 -12.46 -3.62 24.24
N GLY A 154 -13.66 -4.07 24.64
CA GLY A 154 -14.80 -4.22 23.73
C GLY A 154 -15.14 -2.91 23.01
N LEU A 155 -15.20 -1.81 23.74
CA LEU A 155 -15.43 -0.47 23.18
C LEU A 155 -14.33 -0.06 22.20
N ALA A 156 -13.05 -0.22 22.57
CA ALA A 156 -11.93 0.07 21.70
C ALA A 156 -12.00 -0.78 20.41
N MET A 157 -12.29 -2.07 20.53
CA MET A 157 -12.36 -3.00 19.41
C MET A 157 -13.54 -2.75 18.46
N ILE A 158 -14.63 -2.15 18.95
CA ILE A 158 -15.83 -1.82 18.17
C ILE A 158 -15.72 -0.42 17.55
N PHE A 159 -15.30 0.58 18.32
CA PHE A 159 -15.37 1.98 17.90
C PHE A 159 -14.06 2.53 17.32
N LEU A 160 -12.93 1.90 17.62
CA LEU A 160 -11.61 2.22 17.04
C LEU A 160 -11.20 1.18 15.97
N ARG A 161 -12.18 0.59 15.26
CA ARG A 161 -11.92 -0.43 14.21
C ARG A 161 -10.99 0.04 13.10
N LYS A 162 -11.10 1.31 12.66
CA LYS A 162 -10.21 1.88 11.63
C LYS A 162 -8.79 1.96 12.18
N GLU A 163 -8.64 2.58 13.34
CA GLU A 163 -7.35 2.79 14.00
C GLU A 163 -6.64 1.48 14.34
N LYS A 164 -7.39 0.46 14.76
CA LYS A 164 -6.86 -0.90 14.96
C LYS A 164 -6.30 -1.50 13.67
N LYS A 165 -7.01 -1.36 12.54
CA LYS A 165 -6.51 -1.85 11.24
C LYS A 165 -5.26 -1.08 10.83
N GLU A 166 -5.28 0.25 10.93
CA GLU A 166 -4.10 1.07 10.63
C GLU A 166 -2.91 0.70 11.50
N LEU A 167 -3.11 0.48 12.81
CA LEU A 167 -2.08 0.01 13.72
C LEU A 167 -1.52 -1.35 13.30
N ALA A 168 -2.37 -2.32 12.94
CA ALA A 168 -1.91 -3.62 12.45
C ALA A 168 -1.05 -3.49 11.17
N LEU A 169 -1.44 -2.59 10.25
CA LEU A 169 -0.65 -2.30 9.05
C LEU A 169 0.67 -1.62 9.39
N VAL A 170 0.72 -0.73 10.38
CA VAL A 170 1.94 -0.07 10.84
C VAL A 170 2.89 -1.08 11.49
N LEU A 171 2.39 -1.94 12.38
CA LEU A 171 3.20 -3.00 12.99
C LEU A 171 3.73 -3.96 11.93
N PHE A 172 2.92 -4.35 10.96
CA PHE A 172 3.36 -5.17 9.84
C PHE A 172 4.39 -4.45 8.97
N ALA A 173 4.23 -3.14 8.74
CA ALA A 173 5.21 -2.34 8.01
C ALA A 173 6.56 -2.31 8.73
N ILE A 174 6.57 -2.09 10.05
CA ILE A 174 7.79 -2.12 10.86
C ILE A 174 8.44 -3.50 10.77
N PHE A 175 7.66 -4.56 10.99
CA PHE A 175 8.13 -5.94 10.88
C PHE A 175 8.73 -6.23 9.50
N TYR A 176 8.03 -5.90 8.42
CA TYR A 176 8.51 -6.09 7.06
C TYR A 176 9.81 -5.32 6.82
N GLN A 177 9.83 -4.02 7.14
CA GLN A 177 10.95 -3.15 6.80
C GLN A 177 12.21 -3.40 7.63
N LYS A 178 12.05 -3.82 8.89
CA LYS A 178 13.17 -4.07 9.82
C LYS A 178 13.66 -5.51 9.78
N ILE A 179 12.79 -6.47 9.42
CA ILE A 179 13.12 -7.90 9.45
C ILE A 179 13.05 -8.48 8.04
N LEU A 180 11.84 -8.68 7.48
CA LEU A 180 11.66 -9.44 6.23
C LEU A 180 12.45 -8.87 5.04
N LYS A 181 12.38 -7.56 4.83
CA LYS A 181 13.09 -6.88 3.75
C LYS A 181 14.60 -7.08 3.84
N ASN A 182 15.16 -6.99 5.04
CA ASN A 182 16.59 -7.17 5.24
C ASN A 182 17.00 -8.60 4.88
N ILE A 183 16.20 -9.61 5.26
CA ILE A 183 16.41 -11.01 4.86
C ILE A 183 16.31 -11.15 3.33
N PHE A 184 15.26 -10.64 2.70
CA PHE A 184 15.08 -10.73 1.24
C PHE A 184 16.18 -10.02 0.45
N PHE A 185 16.78 -8.97 1.02
CA PHE A 185 17.83 -8.20 0.36
C PHE A 185 19.19 -8.90 0.39
N LEU A 186 19.36 -9.97 1.19
CA LEU A 186 20.52 -10.86 1.15
C LEU A 186 20.49 -11.86 -0.01
N ILE A 187 19.32 -12.04 -0.64
CA ILE A 187 19.09 -13.01 -1.73
C ILE A 187 19.01 -12.26 -3.05
N ASP A 188 19.41 -12.89 -4.16
CA ASP A 188 19.30 -12.32 -5.51
C ASP A 188 17.90 -11.76 -5.78
N ALA A 189 17.87 -10.61 -6.47
CA ALA A 189 16.64 -9.86 -6.67
C ALA A 189 15.66 -10.57 -7.60
N GLU A 190 16.15 -11.23 -8.64
CA GLU A 190 15.30 -11.97 -9.60
C GLU A 190 14.71 -13.21 -8.92
N ILE A 191 15.52 -13.96 -8.13
CA ILE A 191 15.03 -15.13 -7.37
C ILE A 191 13.89 -14.76 -6.42
N ILE A 192 14.07 -13.71 -5.60
CA ILE A 192 13.01 -13.26 -4.68
C ILE A 192 11.77 -12.82 -5.45
N HIS A 193 11.94 -12.11 -6.56
CA HIS A 193 10.82 -11.64 -7.33
C HIS A 193 10.01 -12.80 -7.94
N GLU A 194 10.68 -13.78 -8.55
CA GLU A 194 10.02 -14.97 -9.10
C GLU A 194 9.35 -15.81 -8.00
N SER A 195 10.00 -15.96 -6.84
CA SER A 195 9.40 -16.61 -5.66
C SER A 195 8.13 -15.88 -5.22
N MET A 196 8.14 -14.54 -5.17
CA MET A 196 6.95 -13.75 -4.82
C MET A 196 5.82 -13.89 -5.84
N LEU A 197 6.13 -14.03 -7.15
CA LEU A 197 5.12 -14.31 -8.17
C LEU A 197 4.47 -15.68 -7.93
N SER A 198 5.26 -16.72 -7.75
CA SER A 198 4.77 -18.09 -7.52
C SER A 198 4.00 -18.22 -6.21
N THR A 199 4.51 -17.64 -5.11
CA THR A 199 3.78 -17.61 -3.84
C THR A 199 2.48 -16.82 -3.96
N GLY A 200 2.51 -15.67 -4.63
CA GLY A 200 1.30 -14.87 -4.85
C GLY A 200 0.23 -15.62 -5.67
N GLU A 201 0.64 -16.37 -6.69
CA GLU A 201 -0.25 -17.26 -7.47
C GLU A 201 -0.89 -18.32 -6.59
N ILE A 202 -0.10 -19.03 -5.77
CA ILE A 202 -0.60 -20.06 -4.86
C ILE A 202 -1.61 -19.45 -3.87
N LEU A 203 -1.24 -18.36 -3.19
CA LEU A 203 -2.12 -17.70 -2.22
C LEU A 203 -3.39 -17.15 -2.88
N GLY A 204 -3.28 -16.68 -4.13
CA GLY A 204 -4.40 -16.20 -4.94
C GLY A 204 -5.44 -17.28 -5.27
N ASN A 205 -5.06 -18.55 -5.23
CA ASN A 205 -5.96 -19.68 -5.45
C ASN A 205 -6.60 -20.21 -4.16
N ILE A 206 -6.15 -19.79 -2.98
CA ILE A 206 -6.66 -20.26 -1.68
C ILE A 206 -7.66 -19.25 -1.09
N PHE A 207 -8.96 -19.53 -1.17
CA PHE A 207 -10.02 -18.61 -0.75
C PHE A 207 -9.90 -18.12 0.71
N PRO A 208 -9.72 -18.99 1.74
CA PRO A 208 -9.61 -18.55 3.13
C PRO A 208 -8.44 -17.59 3.37
N VAL A 209 -7.32 -17.79 2.65
CA VAL A 209 -6.14 -16.94 2.71
C VAL A 209 -6.46 -15.56 2.12
N LYS A 210 -7.01 -15.51 0.90
CA LYS A 210 -7.43 -14.24 0.27
C LYS A 210 -8.40 -13.46 1.16
N TYR A 211 -9.39 -14.15 1.71
CA TYR A 211 -10.37 -13.53 2.59
C TYR A 211 -9.70 -12.92 3.83
N SER A 212 -8.79 -13.66 4.47
CA SER A 212 -8.06 -13.21 5.66
C SER A 212 -7.19 -11.99 5.38
N ILE A 213 -6.42 -12.01 4.28
CA ILE A 213 -5.61 -10.86 3.84
C ILE A 213 -6.53 -9.66 3.59
N SER A 214 -7.60 -9.85 2.82
CA SER A 214 -8.53 -8.77 2.47
C SER A 214 -9.19 -8.10 3.67
N ARG A 215 -9.40 -8.81 4.78
CA ARG A 215 -9.96 -8.22 6.01
C ARG A 215 -9.04 -7.17 6.61
N LEU A 216 -7.73 -7.30 6.45
CA LEU A 216 -6.72 -6.37 6.96
C LEU A 216 -6.43 -5.24 5.97
N THR A 217 -6.30 -5.58 4.68
CA THR A 217 -5.79 -4.68 3.64
C THR A 217 -6.89 -3.98 2.82
N LYS A 218 -8.07 -4.60 2.65
CA LYS A 218 -9.12 -4.02 1.83
C LYS A 218 -9.83 -2.94 2.62
N TYR A 219 -9.84 -1.74 2.06
CA TYR A 219 -10.59 -0.62 2.57
C TYR A 219 -11.45 -0.04 1.46
N LYS A 220 -12.71 0.26 1.78
CA LYS A 220 -13.70 0.82 0.85
C LYS A 220 -14.12 2.17 1.40
N ASP A 221 -13.93 3.21 0.59
CA ASP A 221 -14.37 4.57 0.90
C ASP A 221 -14.85 5.23 -0.39
N SER A 222 -16.03 5.86 -0.35
CA SER A 222 -16.62 6.52 -1.52
C SER A 222 -15.79 7.70 -2.03
N SER A 223 -14.97 8.31 -1.17
CA SER A 223 -14.09 9.42 -1.57
C SER A 223 -13.00 8.98 -2.56
N LEU A 224 -12.62 7.70 -2.60
CA LEU A 224 -11.63 7.18 -3.53
C LEU A 224 -12.23 6.58 -4.81
N LYS A 225 -13.55 6.39 -4.86
CA LYS A 225 -14.22 5.75 -5.99
C LYS A 225 -14.25 6.68 -7.20
N GLN A 226 -13.91 6.13 -8.37
CA GLN A 226 -13.93 6.85 -9.63
C GLN A 226 -14.47 5.98 -10.76
N LYS A 227 -15.11 6.62 -11.75
CA LYS A 227 -15.45 6.00 -13.04
C LYS A 227 -14.66 6.75 -14.11
N ILE A 228 -13.73 6.07 -14.75
CA ILE A 228 -12.78 6.66 -15.71
C ILE A 228 -12.77 5.76 -16.95
N SER A 229 -12.95 6.34 -18.13
CA SER A 229 -13.01 5.59 -19.40
C SER A 229 -13.99 4.40 -19.35
N SER A 230 -15.17 4.63 -18.74
CA SER A 230 -16.21 3.62 -18.49
C SER A 230 -15.84 2.47 -17.54
N ILE A 231 -14.68 2.52 -16.89
CA ILE A 231 -14.21 1.54 -15.92
C ILE A 231 -14.45 2.08 -14.51
N ASN A 232 -14.97 1.24 -13.61
CA ASN A 232 -15.13 1.57 -12.20
C ASN A 232 -13.87 1.17 -11.41
N PHE A 233 -13.29 2.13 -10.71
CA PHE A 233 -12.14 1.95 -9.83
C PHE A 233 -12.58 2.21 -8.39
N GLU A 234 -12.41 1.21 -7.52
CA GLU A 234 -12.76 1.33 -6.10
C GLU A 234 -11.71 2.14 -5.32
N THR A 235 -10.45 2.08 -5.76
CA THR A 235 -9.33 2.88 -5.27
C THR A 235 -8.42 3.26 -6.45
N PRO A 236 -7.63 4.35 -6.35
CA PRO A 236 -6.84 4.84 -7.49
C PRO A 236 -5.50 4.14 -7.67
N VAL A 237 -5.08 3.30 -6.72
CA VAL A 237 -3.72 2.74 -6.65
C VAL A 237 -3.63 1.40 -7.33
N GLY A 238 -2.75 1.30 -8.33
CA GLY A 238 -2.56 0.13 -9.17
C GLY A 238 -1.18 -0.51 -9.10
N LEU A 239 -1.13 -1.80 -9.42
CA LEU A 239 0.13 -2.49 -9.70
C LEU A 239 0.56 -2.21 -11.14
N ALA A 240 1.74 -1.62 -11.33
CA ALA A 240 2.23 -1.28 -12.67
C ALA A 240 2.68 -2.52 -13.46
N ALA A 241 2.63 -2.44 -14.80
CA ALA A 241 3.22 -3.45 -15.67
C ALA A 241 4.74 -3.57 -15.43
N GLY A 242 5.24 -4.80 -15.55
CA GLY A 242 6.64 -5.19 -15.36
C GLY A 242 6.90 -5.96 -14.07
N PHE A 243 6.01 -5.86 -13.08
CA PHE A 243 6.05 -6.73 -11.89
C PHE A 243 5.49 -8.10 -12.21
N ASP A 244 4.24 -8.18 -12.66
CA ASP A 244 3.58 -9.43 -13.01
C ASP A 244 3.62 -9.68 -14.53
N TYR A 245 4.83 -9.92 -15.04
CA TYR A 245 5.07 -10.12 -16.48
C TYR A 245 4.65 -11.52 -16.97
N GLU A 246 4.35 -12.44 -16.06
CA GLU A 246 3.80 -13.79 -16.32
C GLU A 246 2.30 -13.89 -16.02
N ALA A 247 1.67 -12.80 -15.57
CA ALA A 247 0.24 -12.75 -15.23
C ALA A 247 -0.21 -13.80 -14.18
N LYS A 248 0.59 -13.98 -13.13
CA LYS A 248 0.40 -14.92 -12.03
C LYS A 248 -0.39 -14.35 -10.85
N LEU A 249 -0.44 -13.03 -10.72
CA LEU A 249 -1.02 -12.33 -9.58
C LEU A 249 -2.47 -11.80 -9.69
N PRO A 250 -3.22 -11.87 -10.83
CA PRO A 250 -4.56 -11.28 -10.93
C PRO A 250 -5.56 -11.68 -9.85
N LEU A 251 -5.39 -12.87 -9.24
CA LEU A 251 -6.31 -13.37 -8.22
C LEU A 251 -5.97 -12.93 -6.79
N ILE A 252 -4.71 -12.54 -6.51
CA ILE A 252 -4.27 -12.11 -5.17
C ILE A 252 -4.21 -10.59 -5.03
N THR A 253 -3.95 -9.85 -6.11
CA THR A 253 -3.83 -8.37 -6.07
C THR A 253 -5.05 -7.66 -5.50
N PRO A 254 -6.32 -8.08 -5.73
CA PRO A 254 -7.48 -7.46 -5.08
C PRO A 254 -7.44 -7.60 -3.55
N ALA A 255 -6.93 -8.73 -3.05
CA ALA A 255 -6.79 -8.98 -1.63
C ALA A 255 -5.66 -8.15 -1.01
N LEU A 256 -4.72 -7.62 -1.78
CA LEU A 256 -3.68 -6.71 -1.28
C LEU A 256 -4.14 -5.23 -1.23
N GLY A 257 -5.37 -4.94 -1.66
CA GLY A 257 -5.97 -3.61 -1.62
C GLY A 257 -5.74 -2.75 -2.85
N PHE A 258 -5.16 -3.32 -3.92
CA PHE A 258 -5.05 -2.63 -5.21
C PHE A 258 -6.44 -2.37 -5.81
N GLY A 259 -6.59 -1.22 -6.48
CA GLY A 259 -7.79 -0.85 -7.22
C GLY A 259 -7.72 -1.23 -8.70
N LEU A 260 -6.53 -1.55 -9.21
CA LEU A 260 -6.28 -2.02 -10.57
C LEU A 260 -4.93 -2.75 -10.65
N GLN A 261 -4.73 -3.53 -11.69
CA GLN A 261 -3.43 -4.12 -12.02
C GLN A 261 -3.22 -4.05 -13.53
N THR A 262 -1.99 -3.78 -13.98
CA THR A 262 -1.57 -4.03 -15.35
C THR A 262 -0.61 -5.21 -15.40
N ILE A 263 -1.00 -6.29 -16.08
CA ILE A 263 -0.11 -7.44 -16.33
C ILE A 263 0.80 -7.19 -17.53
N GLY A 264 1.86 -7.98 -17.66
CA GLY A 264 2.84 -7.87 -18.75
C GLY A 264 4.03 -6.98 -18.39
N THR A 265 4.75 -6.39 -19.34
CA THR A 265 4.39 -6.27 -20.76
C THR A 265 4.46 -7.59 -21.53
N ILE A 266 3.35 -7.92 -22.18
CA ILE A 266 3.17 -9.09 -23.06
C ILE A 266 3.59 -8.69 -24.47
N THR A 267 4.25 -9.61 -25.16
CA THR A 267 4.63 -9.44 -26.57
C THR A 267 4.00 -10.53 -27.42
N ASN A 268 4.00 -10.34 -28.74
CA ASN A 268 3.39 -11.28 -29.68
C ASN A 268 4.06 -12.67 -29.62
N MET A 269 5.38 -12.68 -29.53
CA MET A 269 6.24 -13.86 -29.37
C MET A 269 6.83 -13.89 -27.95
N PRO A 270 7.23 -15.08 -27.43
CA PRO A 270 7.94 -15.17 -26.16
C PRO A 270 9.33 -14.51 -26.23
N TYR A 271 9.82 -14.07 -25.07
CA TYR A 271 11.19 -13.62 -24.88
C TYR A 271 11.68 -13.98 -23.47
N GLU A 272 12.83 -14.64 -23.38
CA GLU A 272 13.44 -15.12 -22.12
C GLU A 272 14.02 -13.99 -21.24
N GLY A 273 14.10 -12.78 -21.78
CA GLY A 273 14.72 -11.62 -21.15
C GLY A 273 16.19 -11.44 -21.50
N ASN A 274 16.70 -10.22 -21.35
CA ASN A 274 18.11 -9.89 -21.66
C ASN A 274 19.08 -10.73 -20.83
N PRO A 275 20.37 -10.82 -21.20
CA PRO A 275 21.39 -11.44 -20.36
C PRO A 275 21.42 -10.87 -18.93
N LYS A 276 21.70 -11.73 -17.94
CA LYS A 276 21.82 -11.35 -16.53
C LYS A 276 23.00 -10.37 -16.32
N PRO A 277 22.94 -9.49 -15.30
CA PRO A 277 21.87 -9.33 -14.31
C PRO A 277 20.64 -8.60 -14.89
N ARG A 278 19.43 -9.10 -14.61
CA ARG A 278 18.16 -8.53 -15.09
C ARG A 278 17.45 -7.66 -14.06
N LEU A 279 17.77 -7.85 -12.78
CA LEU A 279 17.17 -7.12 -11.67
C LEU A 279 18.24 -6.92 -10.60
N GLY A 280 18.32 -5.70 -10.06
CA GLY A 280 19.25 -5.33 -9.00
C GLY A 280 18.60 -4.35 -8.04
N ARG A 281 19.08 -4.31 -6.80
CA ARG A 281 18.59 -3.38 -5.77
C ARG A 281 19.65 -2.31 -5.50
N LEU A 282 19.20 -1.07 -5.34
CA LEU A 282 20.00 0.07 -4.91
C LEU A 282 19.38 0.63 -3.61
N PRO A 283 19.65 -0.01 -2.45
CA PRO A 283 18.94 0.28 -1.22
C PRO A 283 19.05 1.73 -0.73
N LYS A 284 20.23 2.34 -0.82
CA LYS A 284 20.44 3.74 -0.40
C LYS A 284 19.69 4.70 -1.33
N SER A 285 19.70 4.41 -2.62
CA SER A 285 18.98 5.17 -3.65
C SER A 285 17.45 4.91 -3.66
N LYS A 286 16.95 3.98 -2.83
CA LYS A 286 15.55 3.49 -2.87
C LYS A 286 15.09 3.17 -4.30
N SER A 287 15.95 2.45 -5.03
CA SER A 287 15.81 2.20 -6.46
C SER A 287 16.00 0.71 -6.79
N LEU A 288 15.57 0.31 -7.99
CA LEU A 288 15.92 -0.97 -8.60
C LEU A 288 16.55 -0.71 -9.95
N MET A 289 17.60 -1.47 -10.27
CA MET A 289 18.09 -1.63 -11.63
C MET A 289 17.26 -2.71 -12.32
N VAL A 290 16.77 -2.43 -13.53
CA VAL A 290 15.98 -3.37 -14.33
C VAL A 290 16.56 -3.46 -15.72
N ASN A 291 16.77 -4.70 -16.19
CA ASN A 291 17.30 -5.06 -17.51
C ASN A 291 16.54 -6.28 -18.08
N LYS A 292 15.21 -6.36 -17.90
CA LYS A 292 14.43 -7.53 -18.38
C LYS A 292 14.15 -7.52 -19.89
N GLY A 293 14.00 -6.35 -20.51
CA GLY A 293 13.74 -6.22 -21.95
C GLY A 293 12.45 -6.91 -22.43
N PHE A 294 11.35 -6.80 -21.67
CA PHE A 294 10.08 -7.51 -21.92
C PHE A 294 10.18 -9.04 -21.88
N LYS A 295 10.87 -9.60 -20.86
CA LYS A 295 10.76 -11.02 -20.52
C LYS A 295 9.28 -11.42 -20.35
N ASN A 296 8.78 -12.38 -21.13
CA ASN A 296 7.42 -12.94 -21.04
C ASN A 296 7.26 -14.21 -21.91
N GLU A 297 6.21 -14.99 -21.68
CA GLU A 297 5.94 -16.26 -22.39
C GLU A 297 5.16 -16.08 -23.72
N GLY A 298 4.89 -14.84 -24.14
CA GLY A 298 4.13 -14.53 -25.34
C GLY A 298 2.61 -14.53 -25.13
N ALA A 299 1.90 -13.80 -25.99
CA ALA A 299 0.48 -13.52 -25.84
C ALA A 299 -0.40 -14.77 -25.74
N LEU A 300 -0.15 -15.80 -26.56
CA LEU A 300 -0.97 -17.01 -26.57
C LEU A 300 -0.90 -17.79 -25.26
N GLN A 301 0.28 -17.88 -24.64
CA GLN A 301 0.44 -18.58 -23.37
C GLN A 301 -0.24 -17.82 -22.22
N ILE A 302 -0.14 -16.48 -22.21
CA ILE A 302 -0.84 -15.67 -21.21
C ILE A 302 -2.37 -15.77 -21.38
N VAL A 303 -2.88 -15.74 -22.61
CA VAL A 303 -4.32 -15.95 -22.88
C VAL A 303 -4.75 -17.29 -22.31
N LYS A 304 -4.04 -18.38 -22.64
CA LYS A 304 -4.35 -19.73 -22.13
C LYS A 304 -4.38 -19.79 -20.60
N ARG A 305 -3.48 -19.09 -19.92
CA ARG A 305 -3.42 -19.04 -18.44
C ARG A 305 -4.64 -18.35 -17.83
N LEU A 306 -5.10 -17.28 -18.46
CA LEU A 306 -6.09 -16.38 -17.86
C LEU A 306 -7.52 -16.56 -18.38
N GLU A 307 -7.70 -17.26 -19.50
CA GLU A 307 -9.00 -17.48 -20.10
C GLU A 307 -9.92 -18.24 -19.13
N GLY A 308 -11.17 -17.80 -19.03
CA GLY A 308 -12.14 -18.33 -18.06
C GLY A 308 -12.06 -17.73 -16.65
N LEU A 309 -10.97 -17.03 -16.29
CA LEU A 309 -10.87 -16.38 -14.98
C LEU A 309 -11.76 -15.12 -14.90
N ARG A 310 -12.25 -14.85 -13.68
CA ARG A 310 -12.94 -13.61 -13.32
C ARG A 310 -12.07 -12.79 -12.39
N PHE A 311 -12.06 -11.47 -12.59
CA PHE A 311 -11.22 -10.55 -11.83
C PHE A 311 -12.08 -9.58 -11.00
N ASP A 312 -11.72 -9.41 -9.73
CA ASP A 312 -12.45 -8.55 -8.78
C ASP A 312 -12.14 -7.05 -8.95
N ILE A 313 -11.05 -6.73 -9.66
CA ILE A 313 -10.59 -5.37 -9.97
C ILE A 313 -10.30 -5.25 -11.46
N PRO A 314 -10.29 -4.03 -12.01
CA PRO A 314 -9.84 -3.79 -13.37
C PRO A 314 -8.44 -4.33 -13.65
N ILE A 315 -8.34 -5.24 -14.63
CA ILE A 315 -7.08 -5.77 -15.15
C ILE A 315 -6.78 -5.14 -16.50
N GLY A 316 -5.62 -4.51 -16.62
CA GLY A 316 -5.06 -4.01 -17.87
C GLY A 316 -4.05 -4.97 -18.45
N ILE A 317 -3.94 -5.01 -19.78
CA ILE A 317 -2.91 -5.79 -20.48
C ILE A 317 -1.90 -4.85 -21.13
N SER A 318 -0.67 -4.85 -20.63
CA SER A 318 0.43 -4.12 -21.26
C SER A 318 0.95 -4.90 -22.46
N ILE A 319 0.99 -4.26 -23.62
CA ILE A 319 1.46 -4.78 -24.91
C ILE A 319 2.67 -4.00 -25.34
N GLY A 320 3.70 -4.69 -25.80
CA GLY A 320 4.91 -4.09 -26.34
C GLY A 320 5.41 -4.84 -27.56
N ARG A 321 6.38 -4.23 -28.24
CA ARG A 321 7.15 -4.87 -29.31
C ARG A 321 8.00 -6.01 -28.73
N THR A 322 7.95 -7.19 -29.33
CA THR A 322 8.84 -8.31 -28.98
C THR A 322 10.31 -7.87 -29.09
N ASN A 323 11.11 -8.12 -28.07
CA ASN A 323 12.55 -7.90 -28.09
C ASN A 323 13.25 -9.04 -28.84
N SER A 324 13.19 -9.00 -30.18
CA SER A 324 13.64 -10.09 -31.04
C SER A 324 14.49 -9.58 -32.21
N PRO A 325 15.58 -10.28 -32.59
CA PRO A 325 16.36 -9.96 -33.79
C PRO A 325 15.54 -10.19 -35.08
N LYS A 326 14.42 -10.92 -35.02
CA LYS A 326 13.52 -11.16 -36.15
C LYS A 326 12.69 -9.93 -36.56
N LEU A 327 12.78 -8.83 -35.80
CA LEU A 327 12.04 -7.59 -36.06
C LEU A 327 12.99 -6.41 -36.39
N PRO A 328 13.80 -6.50 -37.47
CA PRO A 328 14.83 -5.50 -37.77
C PRO A 328 14.28 -4.16 -38.28
N THR A 329 12.99 -4.05 -38.59
CA THR A 329 12.41 -2.81 -39.15
C THR A 329 11.26 -2.26 -38.32
N LEU A 330 10.97 -0.96 -38.48
CA LEU A 330 9.81 -0.31 -37.88
C LEU A 330 8.51 -0.99 -38.31
N LYS A 331 8.37 -1.36 -39.60
CA LYS A 331 7.17 -2.02 -40.13
C LYS A 331 6.89 -3.34 -39.41
N GLN A 332 7.87 -4.23 -39.36
CA GLN A 332 7.74 -5.51 -38.64
C GLN A 332 7.47 -5.33 -37.15
N SER A 333 8.03 -4.27 -36.55
CA SER A 333 7.78 -3.93 -35.15
C SER A 333 6.34 -3.48 -34.89
N ILE A 334 5.73 -2.78 -35.83
CA ILE A 334 4.32 -2.37 -35.77
C ILE A 334 3.42 -3.60 -36.01
N GLU A 335 3.73 -4.42 -37.01
CA GLU A 335 3.03 -5.67 -37.31
C GLU A 335 3.01 -6.59 -36.08
N ASP A 336 4.15 -6.75 -35.39
CA ASP A 336 4.26 -7.52 -34.15
C ASP A 336 3.31 -7.01 -33.04
N ILE A 337 3.26 -5.70 -32.81
CA ILE A 337 2.34 -5.10 -31.83
C ILE A 337 0.88 -5.34 -32.24
N VAL A 338 0.56 -5.13 -33.52
CA VAL A 338 -0.79 -5.30 -34.09
C VAL A 338 -1.24 -6.75 -33.96
N GLU A 339 -0.40 -7.73 -34.28
CA GLU A 339 -0.70 -9.16 -34.10
C GLU A 339 -0.96 -9.52 -32.64
N CYS A 340 -0.20 -8.93 -31.70
CA CYS A 340 -0.44 -9.12 -30.28
C CYS A 340 -1.83 -8.60 -29.86
N PHE A 341 -2.21 -7.41 -30.33
CA PHE A 341 -3.57 -6.88 -30.11
C PHE A 341 -4.64 -7.80 -30.70
N ILE A 342 -4.46 -8.29 -31.93
CA ILE A 342 -5.41 -9.20 -32.58
C ILE A 342 -5.60 -10.45 -31.74
N LYS A 343 -4.51 -11.13 -31.34
CA LYS A 343 -4.56 -12.34 -30.49
C LYS A 343 -5.32 -12.12 -29.18
N LEU A 344 -5.12 -10.96 -28.55
CA LEU A 344 -5.80 -10.62 -27.29
C LEU A 344 -7.27 -10.25 -27.51
N GLN A 345 -7.60 -9.56 -28.60
CA GLN A 345 -8.96 -9.12 -28.91
C GLN A 345 -9.86 -10.28 -29.37
N THR A 346 -9.29 -11.28 -30.07
CA THR A 346 -10.04 -12.47 -30.52
C THR A 346 -10.17 -13.52 -29.43
N SER A 347 -9.38 -13.46 -28.36
CA SER A 347 -9.51 -14.35 -27.20
C SER A 347 -10.73 -14.03 -26.32
N ASN A 348 -11.21 -14.99 -25.52
CA ASN A 348 -12.26 -14.71 -24.52
C ASN A 348 -11.71 -14.14 -23.21
N LEU A 349 -10.44 -13.75 -23.16
CA LEU A 349 -9.80 -13.19 -21.98
C LEU A 349 -10.50 -11.90 -21.53
N LYS A 350 -11.17 -11.96 -20.37
CA LYS A 350 -11.76 -10.78 -19.74
C LYS A 350 -10.66 -9.86 -19.23
N HIS A 351 -10.73 -8.59 -19.58
CA HIS A 351 -9.83 -7.53 -19.10
C HIS A 351 -10.48 -6.18 -19.37
N SER A 352 -10.05 -5.13 -18.69
CA SER A 352 -10.71 -3.83 -18.66
C SER A 352 -10.11 -2.80 -19.62
N TYR A 353 -8.81 -2.85 -19.87
CA TYR A 353 -8.11 -1.91 -20.76
C TYR A 353 -6.81 -2.49 -21.32
N TYR A 354 -6.24 -1.81 -22.29
CA TYR A 354 -4.90 -2.08 -22.81
C TYR A 354 -3.93 -0.96 -22.43
N GLU A 355 -2.69 -1.32 -22.18
CA GLU A 355 -1.56 -0.40 -22.10
C GLU A 355 -0.66 -0.66 -23.32
N LEU A 356 -0.48 0.32 -24.21
CA LEU A 356 0.51 0.27 -25.29
C LEU A 356 1.84 0.81 -24.76
N ASN A 357 2.79 -0.08 -24.49
CA ASN A 357 4.07 0.26 -23.90
C ASN A 357 5.14 0.52 -24.97
N ILE A 358 5.36 1.81 -25.26
CA ILE A 358 6.36 2.29 -26.22
C ILE A 358 7.69 2.71 -25.56
N SER A 359 7.83 2.55 -24.24
CA SER A 359 8.83 3.28 -23.45
C SER A 359 9.85 2.42 -22.73
N CYS A 360 9.93 1.12 -23.03
CA CYS A 360 10.92 0.25 -22.41
C CYS A 360 12.33 0.60 -22.87
N PRO A 361 13.25 0.98 -21.96
CA PRO A 361 14.60 1.36 -22.34
C PRO A 361 15.56 0.17 -22.46
N ASN A 362 15.07 -1.05 -22.25
CA ASN A 362 15.88 -2.28 -22.18
C ASN A 362 15.69 -3.18 -23.40
N ILE A 363 15.16 -2.65 -24.51
CA ILE A 363 15.06 -3.38 -25.77
C ILE A 363 16.45 -3.36 -26.43
N ILE A 364 17.05 -4.54 -26.57
CA ILE A 364 18.41 -4.68 -27.10
C ILE A 364 18.43 -5.04 -28.58
N HIS A 365 17.39 -5.73 -29.07
CA HIS A 365 17.28 -6.08 -30.48
C HIS A 365 16.46 -5.02 -31.22
N GLY A 366 17.10 -4.29 -32.15
CA GLY A 366 16.47 -3.15 -32.84
C GLY A 366 16.32 -1.93 -31.93
N SER A 367 17.32 -1.63 -31.12
CA SER A 367 17.36 -0.47 -30.21
C SER A 367 17.14 0.88 -30.92
N ASP A 368 17.49 0.94 -32.21
CA ASP A 368 17.33 2.14 -33.04
C ASP A 368 15.88 2.36 -33.49
N ILE A 369 15.04 1.32 -33.36
CA ILE A 369 13.62 1.39 -33.69
C ILE A 369 12.88 1.93 -32.47
N THR A 370 12.47 3.20 -32.57
CA THR A 370 11.73 3.88 -31.51
C THR A 370 10.42 4.47 -32.01
N PHE A 371 9.43 4.54 -31.13
CA PHE A 371 8.15 5.21 -31.37
C PHE A 371 8.09 6.60 -30.74
N TYR A 372 9.23 7.18 -30.38
CA TYR A 372 9.31 8.54 -29.84
C TYR A 372 9.20 9.62 -30.93
N PRO A 373 9.78 9.44 -32.13
CA PRO A 373 9.57 10.39 -33.23
C PRO A 373 8.08 10.46 -33.60
N PRO A 374 7.49 11.67 -33.74
CA PRO A 374 6.08 11.84 -34.08
C PRO A 374 5.62 11.06 -35.30
N LYS A 375 6.47 10.93 -36.33
CA LYS A 375 6.17 10.15 -37.54
C LYS A 375 5.96 8.67 -37.23
N ASN A 376 6.88 8.05 -36.48
CA ASN A 376 6.80 6.63 -36.14
C ASN A 376 5.61 6.35 -35.22
N LEU A 377 5.36 7.23 -34.25
CA LEU A 377 4.21 7.14 -33.36
C LEU A 377 2.89 7.24 -34.12
N LYS A 378 2.79 8.19 -35.06
CA LYS A 378 1.62 8.36 -35.92
C LYS A 378 1.34 7.08 -36.72
N THR A 379 2.36 6.48 -37.33
CA THR A 379 2.22 5.22 -38.07
C THR A 379 1.72 4.09 -37.18
N LEU A 380 2.32 3.91 -36.00
CA LEU A 380 1.88 2.88 -35.05
C LEU A 380 0.42 3.09 -34.62
N LEU A 381 0.05 4.30 -34.21
CA LEU A 381 -1.31 4.59 -33.74
C LEU A 381 -2.36 4.47 -34.85
N ALA A 382 -2.01 4.81 -36.09
CA ALA A 382 -2.88 4.60 -37.24
C ALA A 382 -3.18 3.10 -37.47
N GLU A 383 -2.18 2.22 -37.38
CA GLU A 383 -2.43 0.77 -37.49
C GLU A 383 -3.23 0.23 -36.32
N VAL A 384 -2.98 0.69 -35.09
CA VAL A 384 -3.77 0.31 -33.90
C VAL A 384 -5.23 0.78 -34.01
N GLU A 385 -5.49 1.95 -34.57
CA GLU A 385 -6.85 2.47 -34.77
C GLU A 385 -7.67 1.64 -35.75
N LYS A 386 -7.04 1.08 -36.80
CA LYS A 386 -7.69 0.18 -37.77
C LYS A 386 -8.27 -1.08 -37.12
N LEU A 387 -7.73 -1.51 -35.97
CA LEU A 387 -8.23 -2.66 -35.21
C LEU A 387 -9.59 -2.41 -34.55
N ARG A 388 -10.05 -1.16 -34.49
CA ARG A 388 -11.34 -0.76 -33.88
C ARG A 388 -11.50 -1.32 -32.47
N ILE A 389 -10.46 -1.17 -31.66
CA ILE A 389 -10.43 -1.67 -30.28
C ILE A 389 -11.58 -1.03 -29.47
N ASN A 390 -12.41 -1.86 -28.86
CA ASN A 390 -13.58 -1.43 -28.08
C ASN A 390 -13.25 -1.04 -26.64
N LYS A 391 -12.08 -1.44 -26.14
CA LYS A 391 -11.61 -1.15 -24.78
C LYS A 391 -10.70 0.08 -24.76
N PRO A 392 -10.63 0.82 -23.64
CA PRO A 392 -9.69 1.92 -23.49
C PRO A 392 -8.24 1.46 -23.74
N VAL A 393 -7.50 2.24 -24.52
CA VAL A 393 -6.05 2.06 -24.72
C VAL A 393 -5.33 3.23 -24.04
N PHE A 394 -4.32 2.92 -23.23
CA PHE A 394 -3.44 3.90 -22.59
C PHE A 394 -2.03 3.77 -23.14
N VAL A 395 -1.35 4.86 -23.48
CA VAL A 395 0.04 4.81 -23.97
C VAL A 395 1.01 5.04 -22.82
N LYS A 396 1.96 4.13 -22.58
CA LYS A 396 2.97 4.29 -21.53
C LYS A 396 4.19 5.03 -22.04
N MET A 397 4.42 6.20 -21.47
CA MET A 397 5.36 7.22 -21.94
C MET A 397 6.78 7.04 -21.35
N PRO A 398 7.83 7.38 -22.11
CA PRO A 398 9.20 7.44 -21.59
C PRO A 398 9.36 8.59 -20.59
N ILE A 399 10.36 8.50 -19.71
CA ILE A 399 10.61 9.53 -18.67
C ILE A 399 11.76 10.46 -19.04
N GLU A 400 12.68 10.00 -19.88
CA GLU A 400 13.93 10.68 -20.22
C GLU A 400 13.82 11.64 -21.41
N LYS A 401 12.63 11.78 -22.01
CA LYS A 401 12.41 12.72 -23.12
C LYS A 401 12.33 14.15 -22.61
N SER A 402 12.77 15.11 -23.42
CA SER A 402 12.60 16.53 -23.13
C SER A 402 11.11 16.91 -23.09
N ASP A 403 10.80 18.06 -22.49
CA ASP A 403 9.41 18.57 -22.44
C ASP A 403 8.83 18.77 -23.84
N ARG A 404 9.65 19.27 -24.78
CA ARG A 404 9.24 19.46 -26.18
C ARG A 404 8.95 18.13 -26.88
N GLU A 405 9.84 17.14 -26.74
CA GLU A 405 9.60 15.81 -27.31
C GLU A 405 8.35 15.16 -26.72
N THR A 406 8.18 15.24 -25.39
CA THR A 406 7.02 14.68 -24.70
C THR A 406 5.73 15.36 -25.15
N PHE A 407 5.72 16.69 -25.24
CA PHE A 407 4.60 17.46 -25.77
C PHE A 407 4.22 17.04 -27.19
N ASN A 408 5.20 16.89 -28.08
CA ASN A 408 4.96 16.46 -29.46
C ASN A 408 4.35 15.05 -29.52
N MET A 409 4.81 14.13 -28.67
CA MET A 409 4.22 12.79 -28.57
C MET A 409 2.77 12.86 -28.07
N LEU A 410 2.49 13.67 -27.04
CA LEU A 410 1.14 13.87 -26.51
C LEU A 410 0.20 14.50 -27.55
N ASP A 411 0.68 15.46 -28.33
CA ASP A 411 -0.09 16.07 -29.41
C ASP A 411 -0.51 15.03 -30.46
N VAL A 412 0.42 14.15 -30.88
CA VAL A 412 0.10 13.02 -31.76
C VAL A 412 -0.92 12.08 -31.11
N ILE A 413 -0.67 11.64 -29.87
CA ILE A 413 -1.56 10.70 -29.15
C ILE A 413 -2.98 11.26 -29.03
N SER A 414 -3.13 12.56 -28.77
CA SER A 414 -4.42 13.22 -28.56
C SER A 414 -5.32 13.29 -29.80
N LYS A 415 -4.80 12.94 -30.98
CA LYS A 415 -5.53 12.92 -32.26
C LYS A 415 -6.14 11.55 -32.60
N TYR A 416 -5.83 10.52 -31.81
CA TYR A 416 -6.32 9.16 -31.99
C TYR A 416 -7.29 8.79 -30.87
N LYS A 417 -8.03 7.68 -31.03
CA LYS A 417 -8.91 7.11 -29.99
C LYS A 417 -8.13 6.45 -28.84
N ILE A 418 -7.29 7.22 -28.17
CA ILE A 418 -6.51 6.84 -26.99
C ILE A 418 -7.17 7.44 -25.75
N ALA A 419 -7.39 6.61 -24.74
CA ALA A 419 -8.08 7.01 -23.52
C ALA A 419 -7.21 7.85 -22.58
N GLY A 420 -5.89 7.65 -22.65
CA GLY A 420 -4.97 8.32 -21.75
C GLY A 420 -3.52 7.91 -21.92
N VAL A 421 -2.69 8.41 -21.01
CA VAL A 421 -1.27 8.13 -20.95
C VAL A 421 -0.85 7.71 -19.56
N ILE A 422 0.15 6.84 -19.49
CA ILE A 422 0.79 6.43 -18.26
C ILE A 422 2.16 7.10 -18.23
N ILE A 423 2.36 8.03 -17.31
CA ILE A 423 3.56 8.86 -17.25
C ILE A 423 4.47 8.32 -16.16
N GLY A 424 5.61 7.80 -16.61
CA GLY A 424 6.64 7.22 -15.76
C GLY A 424 7.01 5.81 -16.20
N ASN A 425 8.24 5.67 -16.68
CA ASN A 425 8.94 4.40 -16.85
C ASN A 425 10.33 4.52 -16.19
N LEU A 426 11.24 3.58 -16.48
CA LEU A 426 12.60 3.59 -15.94
C LEU A 426 13.42 4.77 -16.49
N GLN A 427 14.24 5.40 -15.66
CA GLN A 427 15.18 6.45 -16.06
C GLN A 427 16.56 5.87 -16.41
N LYS A 428 17.25 6.51 -17.37
CA LYS A 428 18.58 6.08 -17.88
C LYS A 428 19.76 6.89 -17.33
N ASN A 429 19.49 8.06 -16.73
CA ASN A 429 20.51 8.96 -16.23
C ASN A 429 21.23 8.35 -15.00
N ARG A 430 22.34 7.66 -15.27
CA ARG A 430 23.21 7.07 -14.25
C ARG A 430 23.84 8.10 -13.30
N LYS A 431 23.94 9.36 -13.73
CA LYS A 431 24.49 10.47 -12.95
C LYS A 431 23.43 11.27 -12.20
N ASP A 432 22.18 10.80 -12.16
CA ASP A 432 21.11 11.42 -11.39
C ASP A 432 21.53 11.57 -9.91
N PRO A 433 21.37 12.76 -9.30
CA PRO A 433 21.79 12.99 -7.91
C PRO A 433 21.04 12.12 -6.88
N GLU A 434 19.84 11.63 -7.20
CA GLU A 434 19.09 10.69 -6.35
C GLU A 434 19.69 9.26 -6.38
N LEU A 435 20.64 8.99 -7.28
CA LEU A 435 21.36 7.73 -7.36
C LEU A 435 22.71 7.81 -6.63
N VAL A 436 22.89 6.93 -5.64
CA VAL A 436 24.19 6.72 -5.00
C VAL A 436 25.12 6.04 -5.99
N GLN A 437 26.17 6.75 -6.39
CA GLN A 437 27.05 6.33 -7.49
C GLN A 437 27.75 4.99 -7.23
N GLU A 438 28.10 4.68 -5.98
CA GLU A 438 28.67 3.38 -5.61
C GLU A 438 27.69 2.21 -5.80
N GLU A 439 26.38 2.44 -5.70
CA GLU A 439 25.39 1.42 -6.02
C GLU A 439 25.21 1.26 -7.53
N VAL A 440 25.26 2.36 -8.29
CA VAL A 440 25.16 2.37 -9.76
C VAL A 440 26.32 1.63 -10.42
N LYS A 441 27.55 1.84 -9.93
CA LYS A 441 28.78 1.21 -10.46
C LYS A 441 28.73 -0.33 -10.46
N LYS A 442 27.93 -0.94 -9.58
CA LYS A 442 27.74 -2.40 -9.49
C LYS A 442 27.05 -2.99 -10.72
N PHE A 443 26.32 -2.17 -11.50
CA PHE A 443 25.53 -2.63 -12.62
C PHE A 443 25.96 -1.94 -13.90
N LYS A 444 26.56 -2.67 -14.85
CA LYS A 444 26.97 -2.12 -16.16
C LYS A 444 25.81 -1.97 -17.16
N VAL A 445 24.67 -2.60 -16.86
CA VAL A 445 23.48 -2.66 -17.72
C VAL A 445 22.23 -2.24 -16.95
N GLY A 446 21.13 -2.08 -17.69
CA GLY A 446 19.83 -1.74 -17.13
C GLY A 446 19.66 -0.29 -16.75
N ASN A 447 18.43 0.00 -16.35
CA ASN A 447 17.89 1.34 -16.08
C ASN A 447 17.14 1.37 -14.74
N PHE A 448 16.87 2.55 -14.20
CA PHE A 448 16.53 2.74 -12.79
C PHE A 448 15.06 3.08 -12.55
N SER A 449 14.49 2.53 -11.48
CA SER A 449 13.14 2.82 -10.99
C SER A 449 13.20 3.50 -9.61
N GLY A 450 12.05 3.62 -8.92
CA GLY A 450 12.01 4.07 -7.53
C GLY A 450 12.13 5.58 -7.38
N LYS A 451 12.74 6.04 -6.29
CA LYS A 451 12.80 7.48 -5.96
C LYS A 451 13.44 8.38 -7.03
N PRO A 452 14.49 7.96 -7.76
CA PRO A 452 15.05 8.75 -8.86
C PRO A 452 14.06 9.08 -9.99
N THR A 453 12.92 8.38 -10.10
CA THR A 453 11.91 8.71 -11.12
C THR A 453 10.85 9.69 -10.63
N PHE A 454 10.83 10.03 -9.33
CA PHE A 454 9.74 10.80 -8.71
C PHE A 454 9.59 12.20 -9.31
N ASN A 455 10.66 13.00 -9.29
CA ASN A 455 10.62 14.40 -9.74
C ASN A 455 10.27 14.50 -11.22
N ARG A 456 11.02 13.79 -12.08
CA ARG A 456 10.79 13.85 -13.52
C ARG A 456 9.42 13.34 -13.94
N SER A 457 8.91 12.28 -13.30
CA SER A 457 7.54 11.82 -13.59
C SER A 457 6.49 12.85 -13.17
N ASN A 458 6.67 13.56 -12.06
CA ASN A 458 5.78 14.63 -11.60
C ASN A 458 5.76 15.82 -12.57
N GLU A 459 6.94 16.25 -13.04
CA GLU A 459 7.06 17.30 -14.06
C GLU A 459 6.29 16.95 -15.34
N LEU A 460 6.46 15.72 -15.83
CA LEU A 460 5.79 15.24 -17.04
C LEU A 460 4.27 15.09 -16.83
N ILE A 461 3.82 14.67 -15.64
CA ILE A 461 2.39 14.64 -15.28
C ILE A 461 1.80 16.05 -15.37
N LYS A 462 2.45 17.03 -14.74
CA LYS A 462 2.03 18.44 -14.79
C LYS A 462 1.99 18.98 -16.21
N LEU A 463 3.05 18.72 -16.99
CA LEU A 463 3.13 19.11 -18.41
C LEU A 463 1.98 18.53 -19.23
N ALA A 464 1.71 17.24 -19.09
CA ALA A 464 0.65 16.56 -19.81
C ALA A 464 -0.74 17.07 -19.40
N TYR A 465 -0.97 17.26 -18.09
CA TYR A 465 -2.26 17.71 -17.58
C TYR A 465 -2.59 19.13 -18.07
N LYS A 466 -1.62 20.04 -18.00
CA LYS A 466 -1.79 21.47 -18.36
C LYS A 466 -2.42 21.67 -19.74
N LYS A 467 -2.04 20.86 -20.74
CA LYS A 467 -2.55 20.99 -22.12
C LYS A 467 -3.59 19.92 -22.47
N PHE A 468 -3.43 18.69 -21.97
CA PHE A 468 -4.18 17.53 -22.45
C PHE A 468 -5.10 16.90 -21.39
N GLY A 469 -5.16 17.40 -20.15
CA GLY A 469 -5.94 16.79 -19.06
C GLY A 469 -7.45 16.70 -19.31
N LYS A 470 -8.00 17.53 -20.21
CA LYS A 470 -9.41 17.44 -20.66
C LYS A 470 -9.66 16.34 -21.70
N LYS A 471 -8.61 15.87 -22.40
CA LYS A 471 -8.70 14.90 -23.49
C LYS A 471 -8.15 13.53 -23.12
N LEU A 472 -7.09 13.49 -22.31
CA LEU A 472 -6.36 12.29 -21.95
C LEU A 472 -6.39 12.11 -20.44
N VAL A 473 -6.79 10.93 -20.00
CA VAL A 473 -6.60 10.49 -18.62
C VAL A 473 -5.10 10.32 -18.36
N ILE A 474 -4.61 10.79 -17.22
CA ILE A 474 -3.20 10.62 -16.84
C ILE A 474 -3.12 9.62 -15.69
N VAL A 475 -2.32 8.57 -15.88
CA VAL A 475 -1.95 7.63 -14.82
C VAL A 475 -0.52 7.94 -14.39
N GLY A 476 -0.35 8.30 -13.12
CA GLY A 476 0.96 8.65 -12.55
C GLY A 476 1.72 7.41 -12.11
N CYS A 477 2.94 7.23 -12.63
CA CYS A 477 3.82 6.10 -12.30
C CYS A 477 5.21 6.60 -11.90
N GLY A 478 5.86 5.92 -10.94
CA GLY A 478 7.25 6.18 -10.55
C GLY A 478 7.43 6.94 -9.23
N GLY A 479 8.33 6.45 -8.36
CA GLY A 479 8.71 7.14 -7.13
C GLY A 479 7.70 7.18 -5.98
N ILE A 480 6.62 6.39 -6.02
CA ILE A 480 5.59 6.35 -4.97
C ILE A 480 5.96 5.38 -3.85
N PHE A 481 6.18 5.88 -2.64
CA PHE A 481 6.56 5.13 -1.44
C PHE A 481 5.64 5.39 -0.23
N ASN A 482 4.74 6.37 -0.32
CA ASN A 482 3.79 6.71 0.73
C ASN A 482 2.58 7.49 0.15
N ALA A 483 1.65 7.88 1.01
CA ALA A 483 0.45 8.62 0.62
C ALA A 483 0.75 10.04 0.10
N ASP A 484 1.77 10.73 0.62
CA ASP A 484 2.19 12.07 0.16
C ASP A 484 2.70 12.04 -1.28
N ASP A 485 3.53 11.05 -1.61
CA ASP A 485 4.02 10.84 -2.98
C ASP A 485 2.86 10.61 -3.95
N ALA A 486 1.89 9.79 -3.53
CA ALA A 486 0.68 9.48 -4.29
C ALA A 486 -0.18 10.73 -4.49
N TYR A 487 -0.42 11.48 -3.41
CA TYR A 487 -1.26 12.67 -3.43
C TYR A 487 -0.63 13.80 -4.26
N THR A 488 0.69 13.97 -4.19
CA THR A 488 1.44 14.91 -5.05
C THR A 488 1.14 14.65 -6.52
N LYS A 489 1.21 13.39 -6.98
CA LYS A 489 0.89 13.04 -8.37
C LYS A 489 -0.56 13.37 -8.75
N ILE A 490 -1.50 13.15 -7.82
CA ILE A 490 -2.91 13.47 -8.04
C ILE A 490 -3.09 14.99 -8.21
N LYS A 491 -2.54 15.78 -7.30
CA LYS A 491 -2.57 17.25 -7.35
C LYS A 491 -1.93 17.82 -8.62
N LEU A 492 -0.96 17.11 -9.20
CA LEU A 492 -0.34 17.47 -10.47
C LEU A 492 -1.10 17.00 -11.72
N GLY A 493 -2.19 16.24 -11.57
CA GLY A 493 -3.10 15.88 -12.66
C GLY A 493 -3.28 14.39 -12.91
N ALA A 494 -2.64 13.50 -12.15
CA ALA A 494 -2.89 12.07 -12.27
C ALA A 494 -4.27 11.70 -11.72
N SER A 495 -5.09 11.01 -12.52
CA SER A 495 -6.38 10.47 -12.08
C SER A 495 -6.26 9.11 -11.41
N LEU A 496 -5.26 8.32 -11.82
CA LEU A 496 -4.93 7.00 -11.26
C LEU A 496 -3.43 6.92 -11.01
N LEU A 497 -3.00 5.95 -10.21
CA LEU A 497 -1.61 5.76 -9.81
C LEU A 497 -1.14 4.34 -10.07
N GLN A 498 0.15 4.18 -10.37
CA GLN A 498 0.80 2.88 -10.51
C GLN A 498 2.14 2.86 -9.77
N LEU A 499 2.43 1.76 -9.08
CA LEU A 499 3.68 1.59 -8.35
C LEU A 499 4.22 0.16 -8.42
N ILE A 500 5.54 0.04 -8.26
CA ILE A 500 6.27 -1.22 -8.06
C ILE A 500 7.31 -1.04 -6.96
N THR A 501 8.26 -0.12 -7.15
CA THR A 501 9.44 -0.06 -6.28
C THR A 501 9.08 0.22 -4.81
N GLY A 502 8.08 1.08 -4.56
CA GLY A 502 7.58 1.30 -3.20
C GLY A 502 7.15 0.01 -2.50
N LEU A 503 6.47 -0.90 -3.20
CA LEU A 503 6.04 -2.20 -2.68
C LEU A 503 7.23 -3.04 -2.20
N VAL A 504 8.32 -3.05 -2.96
CA VAL A 504 9.54 -3.82 -2.63
C VAL A 504 10.24 -3.29 -1.37
N TYR A 505 10.20 -1.97 -1.14
CA TYR A 505 10.89 -1.34 -0.01
C TYR A 505 10.03 -1.21 1.24
N GLN A 506 8.72 -1.03 1.07
CA GLN A 506 7.79 -0.75 2.15
C GLN A 506 7.02 -1.99 2.59
N GLY A 507 6.73 -2.92 1.67
CA GLY A 507 5.95 -4.14 1.90
C GLY A 507 4.53 -4.07 1.32
N PRO A 508 3.81 -5.22 1.27
CA PRO A 508 2.49 -5.34 0.64
C PRO A 508 1.40 -4.47 1.25
N GLN A 509 1.52 -4.09 2.52
CA GLN A 509 0.57 -3.21 3.21
C GLN A 509 0.62 -1.75 2.71
N LEU A 510 1.66 -1.36 1.96
CA LEU A 510 1.83 0.00 1.46
C LEU A 510 0.58 0.51 0.72
N ILE A 511 -0.08 -0.34 -0.04
CA ILE A 511 -1.21 0.05 -0.90
C ILE A 511 -2.37 0.51 -0.03
N THR A 512 -2.67 -0.26 1.02
CA THR A 512 -3.68 0.11 2.02
C THR A 512 -3.28 1.38 2.78
N GLN A 513 -2.00 1.53 3.14
CA GLN A 513 -1.50 2.74 3.80
C GLN A 513 -1.67 3.99 2.91
N ILE A 514 -1.38 3.87 1.60
CA ILE A 514 -1.61 4.95 0.63
C ILE A 514 -3.10 5.29 0.56
N ASN A 515 -3.98 4.31 0.43
CA ASN A 515 -5.42 4.56 0.36
C ASN A 515 -5.95 5.25 1.62
N TYR A 516 -5.50 4.85 2.82
CA TYR A 516 -5.86 5.56 4.05
C TYR A 516 -5.34 7.00 4.07
N GLY A 517 -4.07 7.19 3.74
CA GLY A 517 -3.46 8.51 3.73
C GLY A 517 -4.09 9.44 2.70
N LEU A 518 -4.48 8.95 1.52
CA LEU A 518 -5.20 9.75 0.52
C LEU A 518 -6.52 10.29 1.07
N ILE A 519 -7.28 9.48 1.81
CA ILE A 519 -8.55 9.93 2.42
C ILE A 519 -8.30 11.03 3.45
N ASP A 520 -7.23 10.90 4.23
CA ASP A 520 -6.88 11.91 5.23
C ASP A 520 -6.46 13.22 4.54
N ARG A 521 -5.65 13.15 3.47
CA ARG A 521 -5.26 14.31 2.65
C ARG A 521 -6.45 15.00 1.98
N LEU A 522 -7.39 14.23 1.44
CA LEU A 522 -8.61 14.79 0.87
C LEU A 522 -9.42 15.56 1.91
N LYS A 523 -9.49 15.06 3.15
CA LYS A 523 -10.18 15.77 4.24
C LYS A 523 -9.42 17.01 4.69
N GLU A 524 -8.09 16.95 4.75
CA GLU A 524 -7.23 18.09 5.08
C GLU A 524 -7.45 19.24 4.07
N ASP A 525 -7.57 18.93 2.78
CA ASP A 525 -7.81 19.91 1.73
C ASP A 525 -9.31 20.22 1.49
N GLY A 526 -10.23 19.61 2.27
CA GLY A 526 -11.67 19.87 2.17
C GLY A 526 -12.40 19.20 1.00
N PHE A 527 -11.76 18.24 0.31
CA PHE A 527 -12.35 17.51 -0.80
C PHE A 527 -13.21 16.32 -0.34
N LYS A 528 -14.36 16.14 -1.00
CA LYS A 528 -15.27 15.01 -0.75
C LYS A 528 -14.90 13.79 -1.60
N ASN A 529 -14.32 14.00 -2.78
CA ASN A 529 -13.87 12.93 -3.65
C ASN A 529 -12.51 13.25 -4.26
N ILE A 530 -11.72 12.21 -4.51
CA ILE A 530 -10.38 12.29 -5.08
C ILE A 530 -10.34 12.99 -6.44
N LYS A 531 -11.43 12.94 -7.23
CA LYS A 531 -11.54 13.66 -8.51
C LYS A 531 -11.37 15.17 -8.32
N ASP A 532 -11.81 15.71 -7.20
CA ASP A 532 -11.76 17.15 -6.92
C ASP A 532 -10.32 17.61 -6.63
N ALA A 533 -9.42 16.68 -6.26
CA ALA A 533 -8.01 16.95 -6.04
C ALA A 533 -7.15 16.76 -7.31
N VAL A 534 -7.71 16.27 -8.42
CA VAL A 534 -6.93 16.00 -9.64
C VAL A 534 -6.55 17.32 -10.31
N GLY A 535 -5.25 17.62 -10.34
CA GLY A 535 -4.72 18.77 -11.09
C GLY A 535 -4.84 20.12 -10.38
N ILE A 536 -5.15 20.15 -9.08
CA ILE A 536 -5.34 21.41 -8.33
C ILE A 536 -4.09 22.29 -8.22
N GLU A 537 -2.90 21.76 -8.54
CA GLU A 537 -1.61 22.47 -8.53
C GLU A 537 -1.09 22.79 -9.95
N VAL A 538 -1.94 22.69 -10.96
CA VAL A 538 -1.62 22.96 -12.38
C VAL A 538 -2.50 24.06 -12.93
#